data_AF-A0A543CIP4-F1
#
_entry.id   AF-A0A543CIP4-F1
#
_cell.length_a   1.000
_cell.length_b   1.000
_cell.length_c   1.000
_cell.angle_alpha   90.00
_cell.angle_beta   90.00
_cell.angle_gamma   90.00
#
_symmetry.space_group_name_H-M   'P 1'
#
loop_
_entity.id
_entity.type
_entity.pdbx_description
1 polymer ?
#
loop_
_entity_poly.entity_id
_entity_poly.type
_entity_poly.pdbx_seq_one_letter_code
_entity_poly.pdbx_strand_id
1 'polypeptide(L)'
;MTAQPIVPGDLFARAQTIAGLRTLADFLETNPAVPVREYGAEYTVFPRADDDPTERAEIDRIAAALGETVTDDTGRGGHYRVSKTFGRITYSAVHVSARQQAAHQAHMSYAPAFHIGDTAAA
;
A
#
# COMPACT_ATOMS: atom_id res chain seq x y z
N MET A 1 -24.06 31.88 11.08
CA MET A 1 -23.03 31.27 10.21
C MET A 1 -22.87 29.83 10.65
N THR A 2 -23.48 28.89 9.93
CA THR A 2 -23.41 27.46 10.23
C THR A 2 -22.01 26.96 9.88
N ALA A 3 -21.23 26.57 10.87
CA ALA A 3 -19.96 25.89 10.67
C ALA A 3 -20.23 24.60 9.88
N GLN A 4 -19.70 24.51 8.66
CA GLN A 4 -19.73 23.26 7.92
C GLN A 4 -18.87 22.25 8.68
N PRO A 5 -19.33 21.00 8.86
CA PRO A 5 -18.54 19.99 9.54
C PRO A 5 -17.24 19.76 8.76
N ILE A 6 -16.10 19.98 9.41
CA ILE A 6 -14.79 19.58 8.90
C ILE A 6 -14.84 18.06 8.83
N VAL A 7 -15.02 17.51 7.62
CA VAL A 7 -14.83 16.08 7.39
C VAL A 7 -13.33 15.81 7.55
N PRO A 8 -12.90 15.00 8.53
CA PRO A 8 -11.50 14.58 8.64
C PRO A 8 -10.99 14.08 7.28
N GLY A 9 -9.81 14.53 6.84
CA GLY A 9 -9.31 14.30 5.48
C GLY A 9 -9.20 12.81 5.11
N ASP A 10 -9.04 11.95 6.11
CA ASP A 10 -9.09 10.49 6.02
C ASP A 10 -10.48 9.96 5.65
N LEU A 11 -11.57 10.54 6.18
CA LEU A 11 -12.94 10.15 5.82
C LEU A 11 -13.27 10.53 4.37
N PHE A 12 -12.80 11.70 3.92
CA PHE A 12 -13.00 12.13 2.54
C PHE A 12 -12.17 11.27 1.57
N ALA A 13 -10.90 11.00 1.90
CA ALA A 13 -10.07 10.08 1.12
C ALA A 13 -10.70 8.68 1.06
N ARG A 14 -11.17 8.14 2.19
CA ARG A 14 -11.85 6.85 2.25
C ARG A 14 -13.09 6.81 1.36
N ALA A 15 -13.93 7.84 1.40
CA ALA A 15 -15.13 7.93 0.57
C ALA A 15 -14.78 7.93 -0.93
N GLN A 16 -13.76 8.71 -1.33
CA GLN A 16 -13.29 8.75 -2.72
C GLN A 16 -12.70 7.42 -3.18
N THR A 17 -11.88 6.76 -2.35
CA THR A 17 -11.32 5.43 -2.67
C THR A 17 -12.44 4.42 -2.91
N ILE A 18 -13.44 4.37 -2.02
CA ILE A 18 -14.57 3.43 -2.16
C ILE A 18 -15.37 3.75 -3.42
N ALA A 19 -15.65 5.03 -3.70
CA ALA A 19 -16.36 5.43 -4.90
C ALA A 19 -15.61 5.02 -6.17
N GLY A 20 -14.32 5.33 -6.26
CA GLY A 20 -13.48 4.98 -7.40
C GLY A 20 -13.38 3.47 -7.64
N LEU A 21 -13.24 2.66 -6.57
CA LEU A 21 -13.21 1.20 -6.70
C LEU A 21 -14.53 0.62 -7.22
N ARG A 22 -15.67 1.16 -6.79
CA ARG A 22 -16.99 0.76 -7.31
C ARG A 22 -17.14 1.15 -8.78
N THR A 23 -16.81 2.39 -9.13
CA THR A 23 -16.85 2.85 -10.52
C THR A 23 -15.94 2.03 -11.43
N LEU A 24 -14.76 1.62 -10.96
CA LEU A 24 -13.87 0.73 -11.71
C LEU A 24 -14.50 -0.66 -11.93
N ALA A 25 -15.12 -1.22 -10.90
CA ALA A 25 -15.80 -2.52 -11.02
C ALA A 25 -16.93 -2.46 -12.06
N ASP A 26 -17.79 -1.43 -11.98
CA ASP A 26 -18.90 -1.22 -12.92
C ASP A 26 -18.38 -1.04 -14.37
N PHE A 27 -17.29 -0.29 -14.54
CA PHE A 27 -16.65 -0.09 -15.84
C PHE A 27 -16.13 -1.40 -16.44
N LEU A 28 -15.44 -2.23 -15.64
CA LEU A 28 -14.90 -3.50 -16.11
C LEU A 28 -16.02 -4.52 -16.44
N GLU A 29 -17.12 -4.52 -15.69
CA GLU A 29 -18.27 -5.37 -15.98
C GLU A 29 -18.94 -5.00 -17.32
N THR A 30 -19.06 -3.70 -17.59
CA THR A 30 -19.71 -3.19 -18.81
C THR A 30 -18.80 -3.20 -20.05
N ASN A 31 -17.49 -3.43 -19.89
CA ASN A 31 -16.50 -3.36 -20.97
C ASN A 31 -15.62 -4.63 -21.02
N PRO A 32 -16.15 -5.79 -21.44
CA PRO A 32 -15.43 -7.08 -21.40
C PRO A 32 -14.20 -7.16 -22.32
N ALA A 33 -14.05 -6.22 -23.26
CA ALA A 33 -12.85 -6.12 -24.09
C ALA A 33 -11.65 -5.48 -23.36
N VAL A 34 -11.88 -4.81 -22.22
CA VAL A 34 -10.82 -4.23 -21.40
C VAL A 34 -10.22 -5.33 -20.52
N PRO A 35 -8.93 -5.62 -20.64
CA PRO A 35 -8.31 -6.69 -19.87
C PRO A 35 -8.17 -6.30 -18.39
N VAL A 36 -8.33 -7.30 -17.52
CA VAL A 36 -7.94 -7.22 -16.11
C VAL A 36 -6.54 -7.81 -15.92
N ARG A 37 -5.84 -7.42 -14.84
CA ARG A 37 -4.56 -8.06 -14.48
C ARG A 37 -4.79 -9.53 -14.14
N GLU A 38 -4.20 -10.42 -14.92
CA GLU A 38 -4.32 -11.87 -14.73
C GLU A 38 -3.86 -12.31 -13.34
N TYR A 39 -2.73 -11.78 -12.88
CA TYR A 39 -2.12 -12.12 -11.58
C TYR A 39 -2.67 -11.31 -10.41
N GLY A 40 -3.76 -10.56 -10.62
CA GLY A 40 -4.39 -9.74 -9.59
C GLY A 40 -3.69 -8.41 -9.35
N ALA A 41 -4.11 -7.75 -8.27
CA ALA A 41 -3.55 -6.48 -7.83
C ALA A 41 -3.56 -6.37 -6.30
N GLU A 42 -2.60 -5.61 -5.76
CA GLU A 42 -2.51 -5.32 -4.34
C GLU A 42 -2.88 -3.86 -4.08
N TYR A 43 -3.73 -3.63 -3.09
CA TYR A 43 -4.02 -2.32 -2.52
C TYR A 43 -3.30 -2.22 -1.18
N THR A 44 -2.08 -1.67 -1.22
CA THR A 44 -1.18 -1.61 -0.07
C THR A 44 -1.29 -0.26 0.64
N VAL A 45 -1.47 -0.29 1.95
CA VAL A 45 -1.37 0.88 2.83
C VAL A 45 -0.16 0.75 3.74
N PHE A 46 0.49 1.87 3.99
CA PHE A 46 1.60 1.97 4.94
C PHE A 46 1.14 2.91 6.05
N PRO A 47 1.00 2.42 7.30
CA PRO A 47 0.89 3.29 8.46
C PRO A 47 2.00 4.33 8.45
N ARG A 48 1.71 5.52 8.97
CA ARG A 48 2.71 6.56 9.20
C ARG A 48 2.57 7.00 10.64
N ALA A 49 3.53 6.60 11.47
CA ALA A 49 3.68 7.10 12.83
C ALA A 49 5.14 7.43 13.11
N ASP A 50 5.41 8.02 14.27
CA ASP A 50 6.75 8.48 14.61
C ASP A 50 7.69 7.33 15.02
N ASP A 51 7.16 6.13 15.32
CA ASP A 51 7.94 4.98 15.75
C ASP A 51 7.39 3.60 15.32
N ASP A 52 8.30 2.62 15.25
CA ASP A 52 7.98 1.24 14.85
C ASP A 52 6.89 0.58 15.75
N PRO A 53 6.91 0.70 17.09
CA PRO A 53 5.86 0.12 17.94
C PRO A 53 4.45 0.64 17.62
N THR A 54 4.31 1.94 17.35
CA THR A 54 3.02 2.56 17.03
C THR A 54 2.51 2.09 15.68
N GLU A 55 3.38 1.99 14.67
CA GLU A 55 3.01 1.44 13.37
C GLU A 55 2.64 -0.05 13.45
N ARG A 56 3.33 -0.84 14.29
CA ARG A 56 2.95 -2.25 14.52
C ARG A 56 1.59 -2.38 15.20
N ALA A 57 1.31 -1.57 16.21
CA ALA A 57 0.01 -1.56 16.87
C ALA A 57 -1.13 -1.17 15.91
N GLU A 58 -0.84 -0.29 14.95
CA GLU A 58 -1.77 0.05 13.88
C GLU A 58 -2.02 -1.14 12.93
N ILE A 59 -0.98 -1.91 12.57
CA ILE A 59 -1.13 -3.16 11.83
C ILE A 59 -1.98 -4.18 12.61
N ASP A 60 -1.77 -4.33 13.92
CA ASP A 60 -2.58 -5.21 14.77
C ASP A 60 -4.05 -4.80 14.80
N ARG A 61 -4.33 -3.49 14.90
CA ARG A 61 -5.69 -2.94 14.83
C ARG A 61 -6.36 -3.25 13.49
N ILE A 62 -5.61 -3.12 12.38
CA ILE A 62 -6.11 -3.46 11.04
C ILE A 62 -6.34 -4.97 10.93
N ALA A 63 -5.46 -5.80 11.48
CA ALA A 63 -5.59 -7.25 11.47
C ALA A 63 -6.87 -7.69 12.19
N ALA A 64 -7.15 -7.12 13.37
CA ALA A 64 -8.40 -7.34 14.10
C ALA A 64 -9.63 -6.93 13.28
N ALA A 65 -9.59 -5.79 12.58
CA ALA A 65 -10.69 -5.32 11.73
C ALA A 65 -10.91 -6.21 10.49
N LEU A 66 -9.84 -6.80 9.94
CA LEU A 66 -9.92 -7.74 8.82
C LEU A 66 -10.31 -9.15 9.26
N GLY A 67 -10.15 -9.48 10.55
CA GLY A 67 -10.28 -10.85 11.06
C GLY A 67 -9.14 -11.76 10.56
N GLU A 68 -7.95 -11.20 10.38
CA GLU A 68 -6.76 -11.89 9.86
C GLU A 68 -5.63 -11.85 10.89
N THR A 69 -4.64 -12.72 10.72
CA THR A 69 -3.44 -12.75 11.57
C THR A 69 -2.28 -12.02 10.90
N VAL A 70 -1.51 -11.27 11.69
CA VAL A 70 -0.31 -10.61 11.21
C VAL A 70 0.79 -11.62 10.87
N THR A 71 1.47 -11.38 9.76
CA THR A 71 2.73 -12.03 9.40
C THR A 71 3.90 -11.15 9.85
N ASP A 72 4.76 -11.70 10.71
CA ASP A 72 5.97 -11.02 11.18
C ASP A 72 7.22 -11.62 10.54
N ASP A 73 7.66 -11.02 9.44
CA ASP A 73 8.89 -11.39 8.75
C ASP A 73 10.09 -10.49 9.14
N THR A 74 9.93 -9.61 10.13
CA THR A 74 10.94 -8.59 10.47
C THR A 74 12.26 -9.20 10.93
N GLY A 75 12.23 -10.37 11.59
CA GLY A 75 13.41 -11.12 12.00
C GLY A 75 14.25 -11.69 10.85
N ARG A 76 13.69 -11.77 9.63
CA ARG A 76 14.34 -12.31 8.42
C ARG A 76 14.65 -11.26 7.36
N GLY A 77 14.48 -9.99 7.70
CA GLY A 77 14.63 -8.90 6.73
C GLY A 77 13.33 -8.51 6.02
N GLY A 78 12.21 -9.14 6.35
CA GLY A 78 10.89 -8.82 5.78
C GLY A 78 10.15 -7.74 6.56
N HIS A 79 8.82 -7.74 6.42
CA HIS A 79 7.95 -6.71 6.95
C HIS A 79 6.98 -7.26 8.00
N TYR A 80 6.42 -6.35 8.80
CA TYR A 80 5.31 -6.67 9.68
C TYR A 80 4.01 -6.31 8.94
N ARG A 81 3.21 -7.30 8.54
CA ARG A 81 2.10 -7.05 7.61
C ARG A 81 0.88 -7.91 7.87
N VAL A 82 -0.28 -7.40 7.46
CA VAL A 82 -1.51 -8.17 7.34
C VAL A 82 -2.11 -7.99 5.96
N SER A 83 -2.67 -9.06 5.41
CA SER A 83 -3.29 -9.01 4.08
C SER A 83 -4.59 -9.80 4.07
N LYS A 84 -5.57 -9.33 3.30
CA LYS A 84 -6.83 -10.04 3.04
C LYS A 84 -7.16 -10.00 1.56
N THR A 85 -7.51 -11.16 0.99
CA THR A 85 -7.78 -11.29 -0.45
C THR A 85 -9.29 -11.36 -0.73
N PHE A 86 -9.74 -10.52 -1.66
CA PHE A 86 -11.10 -10.47 -2.21
C PHE A 86 -11.03 -10.86 -3.68
N GLY A 87 -11.26 -12.14 -3.99
CA GLY A 87 -11.05 -12.67 -5.33
C GLY A 87 -9.59 -12.56 -5.76
N ARG A 88 -9.30 -11.72 -6.77
CA ARG A 88 -7.92 -11.44 -7.25
C ARG A 88 -7.33 -10.13 -6.73
N ILE A 89 -8.02 -9.43 -5.82
CA ILE A 89 -7.57 -8.17 -5.25
C ILE A 89 -7.19 -8.39 -3.79
N THR A 90 -5.97 -8.04 -3.41
CA THR A 90 -5.47 -8.18 -2.03
C THR A 90 -5.37 -6.81 -1.38
N TYR A 91 -6.08 -6.61 -0.26
CA TYR A 91 -5.79 -5.50 0.65
C TYR A 91 -4.58 -5.87 1.50
N SER A 92 -3.63 -4.97 1.68
CA SER A 92 -2.42 -5.22 2.46
C SER A 92 -2.08 -4.00 3.30
N ALA A 93 -1.77 -4.18 4.57
CA ALA A 93 -1.21 -3.15 5.43
C ALA A 93 0.18 -3.60 5.87
N VAL A 94 1.19 -2.76 5.63
CA VAL A 94 2.60 -3.11 5.78
C VAL A 94 3.31 -2.07 6.63
N HIS A 95 3.97 -2.51 7.70
CA HIS A 95 4.95 -1.74 8.44
C HIS A 95 6.37 -2.13 7.99
N VAL A 96 7.14 -1.11 7.60
CA VAL A 96 8.55 -1.23 7.20
C VAL A 96 9.40 -0.61 8.29
N SER A 97 10.08 -1.44 9.08
CA SER A 97 10.85 -0.96 10.23
C SER A 97 11.97 -0.01 9.85
N ALA A 98 12.35 0.88 10.77
CA ALA A 98 13.46 1.82 10.58
C ALA A 98 14.75 1.10 10.15
N ARG A 99 15.00 -0.09 10.69
CA ARG A 99 16.12 -0.96 10.27
C ARG A 99 16.04 -1.33 8.79
N GLN A 100 14.86 -1.71 8.28
CA GLN A 100 14.68 -2.04 6.86
C GLN A 100 14.81 -0.80 5.98
N GLN A 101 14.29 0.34 6.41
CA GLN A 101 14.45 1.59 5.69
C GLN A 101 15.95 1.97 5.57
N ALA A 102 16.72 1.86 6.66
CA ALA A 102 18.15 2.11 6.65
C ALA A 102 18.92 1.12 5.76
N ALA A 103 18.57 -0.18 5.81
CA ALA A 103 19.17 -1.19 4.95
C ALA A 103 18.88 -0.92 3.46
N HIS A 104 17.64 -0.53 3.13
CA HIS A 104 17.26 -0.15 1.77
C HIS A 104 18.00 1.10 1.30
N GLN A 105 18.09 2.14 2.14
CA GLN A 105 18.84 3.36 1.82
C GLN A 105 20.33 3.07 1.60
N ALA A 106 20.94 2.22 2.44
CA ALA A 106 22.30 1.77 2.25
C ALA A 106 22.45 1.00 0.93
N HIS A 107 21.54 0.08 0.62
CA HIS A 107 21.56 -0.63 -0.66
C HIS A 107 21.45 0.34 -1.86
N MET A 108 20.52 1.30 -1.80
CA MET A 108 20.32 2.30 -2.85
C MET A 108 21.50 3.26 -3.00
N SER A 109 22.26 3.54 -1.94
CA SER A 109 23.45 4.40 -2.03
C SER A 109 24.66 3.71 -2.66
N TYR A 110 24.74 2.37 -2.62
CA TYR A 110 25.75 1.60 -3.33
C TYR A 110 25.32 1.15 -4.74
N ALA A 111 24.04 1.30 -5.08
CA ALA A 111 23.56 0.98 -6.41
C ALA A 111 24.17 1.98 -7.42
N PRO A 112 24.90 1.50 -8.45
CA PRO A 112 25.43 2.39 -9.47
C PRO A 112 24.27 3.11 -10.16
N ALA A 113 24.34 4.45 -10.18
CA ALA A 113 23.46 5.29 -10.98
C ALA A 113 23.85 5.14 -12.46
N PHE A 114 23.51 4.00 -13.05
CA PHE A 114 23.66 3.81 -14.49
C PHE A 114 22.61 4.66 -15.20
N HIS A 115 22.98 5.89 -15.52
CA HIS A 115 22.35 6.65 -16.59
C HIS A 115 22.99 6.18 -17.89
N ILE A 116 22.28 5.37 -18.68
CA ILE A 116 22.63 5.19 -20.09
C ILE A 116 22.34 6.54 -20.76
N GLY A 117 23.36 7.39 -20.82
CA GLY A 117 23.34 8.59 -21.64
C GLY A 117 23.30 8.18 -23.11
N ASP A 118 22.39 8.81 -23.85
CA ASP A 118 22.15 8.58 -25.26
C ASP A 118 23.44 8.40 -26.07
N THR A 119 23.51 7.29 -26.80
CA THR A 119 24.28 7.19 -28.03
C THR A 119 23.79 8.27 -28.99
N ALA A 120 24.49 9.41 -29.03
CA ALA A 120 24.39 10.36 -30.13
C ALA A 120 25.49 10.05 -31.14
N ALA A 121 25.02 9.67 -32.32
CA ALA A 121 25.76 9.42 -33.55
C ALA A 121 26.85 10.48 -33.84
N ALA A 122 27.96 9.99 -34.40
CA ALA A 122 28.79 10.72 -35.35
C ALA A 122 29.04 9.80 -36.56
#